data_AF-E7GEB1-F1
#
_entry.id   AF-E7GEB1-F1
#
_cell.length_a   1.000
_cell.length_b   1.000
_cell.length_c   1.000
_cell.angle_alpha   90.00
_cell.angle_beta   90.00
_cell.angle_gamma   90.00
#
_symmetry.space_group_name_H-M   'P 1'
#
loop_
_entity.id
_entity.type
_entity.pdbx_description
1 polymer ?
#
loop_
_entity_poly.entity_id
_entity_poly.type
_entity_poly.pdbx_seq_one_letter_code
_entity_poly.pdbx_strand_id
1 'polypeptide(L)'
;MNLQECRRLNHYRKTRKRLNITQADVAKVIGKTPQYVSALERGLNELSYNDAYLISRYFGMSPDALFLNDAYERISKEKELWKQLDEENLHRKREEFEKMFQKHSKSSIE
;
A
#
# COMPACT_ATOMS: atom_id res chain seq x y z
N MET A 1 -7.02 12.06 11.36
CA MET A 1 -6.08 10.94 11.56
C MET A 1 -6.46 9.87 10.54
N ASN A 2 -5.72 9.78 9.42
CA ASN A 2 -6.05 8.92 8.27
C ASN A 2 -5.54 7.49 8.53
N LEU A 3 -6.42 6.49 8.39
CA LEU A 3 -6.17 5.06 8.57
C LEU A 3 -5.22 4.41 7.53
N GLN A 4 -4.69 5.16 6.56
CA GLN A 4 -3.83 4.63 5.49
C GLN A 4 -2.34 4.45 5.85
N GLU A 5 -1.85 4.95 7.00
CA GLU A 5 -0.41 5.03 7.25
C GLU A 5 0.23 3.83 7.99
N CYS A 6 -0.55 2.92 8.57
CA CYS A 6 -0.04 1.87 9.49
C CYS A 6 0.48 0.56 8.85
N ARG A 7 0.63 0.46 7.51
CA ARG A 7 1.16 -0.76 6.85
C ARG A 7 2.38 -0.45 5.97
N ARG A 8 3.43 0.15 6.52
CA ARG A 8 4.59 0.58 5.72
C ARG A 8 5.76 -0.40 5.64
N LEU A 9 5.86 -1.39 6.55
CA LEU A 9 7.05 -2.26 6.63
C LEU A 9 6.73 -3.73 6.97
N ASN A 10 5.60 -4.23 6.49
CA ASN A 10 5.24 -5.63 6.73
C ASN A 10 6.20 -6.57 6.02
N HIS A 11 6.60 -6.23 4.79
CA HIS A 11 7.59 -7.00 4.06
C HIS A 11 8.95 -7.02 4.77
N TYR A 12 9.48 -5.84 5.13
CA TYR A 12 10.72 -5.70 5.90
C TYR A 12 10.73 -6.58 7.16
N ARG A 13 9.67 -6.48 7.99
CA ARG A 13 9.56 -7.26 9.23
C ARG A 13 9.53 -8.77 8.97
N LYS A 14 8.78 -9.21 7.95
CA LYS A 14 8.71 -10.63 7.56
C LYS A 14 10.08 -11.14 7.09
N THR A 15 10.76 -10.35 6.27
CA THR A 15 12.09 -10.68 5.76
C THR A 15 13.10 -10.79 6.88
N ARG A 16 13.15 -9.82 7.81
CA ARG A 16 14.02 -9.88 9.00
C ARG A 16 13.80 -11.17 9.80
N LYS A 17 12.54 -11.51 10.08
CA LYS A 17 12.19 -12.73 10.83
C LYS A 17 12.61 -14.00 10.09
N ARG A 18 12.41 -14.07 8.77
CA ARG A 18 12.84 -15.22 7.94
C ARG A 18 14.35 -15.42 7.95
N LEU A 19 15.11 -14.32 8.05
CA LEU A 19 16.57 -14.34 8.15
C LEU A 19 17.09 -14.59 9.59
N ASN A 20 16.20 -14.80 10.57
CA ASN A 20 16.55 -14.93 12.00
C ASN A 20 17.35 -13.74 12.57
N ILE A 21 17.18 -12.55 12.00
CA ILE A 21 17.83 -11.33 12.46
C ILE A 21 17.00 -10.69 13.57
N THR A 22 17.60 -10.26 14.68
CA THR A 22 16.84 -9.57 15.74
C THR A 22 16.67 -8.08 15.46
N GLN A 23 15.73 -7.42 16.14
CA GLN A 23 15.61 -5.95 16.06
C GLN A 23 16.87 -5.26 16.62
N ALA A 24 17.55 -5.88 17.58
CA ALA A 24 18.80 -5.36 18.14
C ALA A 24 19.96 -5.43 17.16
N ASP A 25 20.02 -6.47 16.32
CA ASP A 25 21.04 -6.59 15.28
C ASP A 25 20.88 -5.49 14.23
N VAL A 26 19.64 -5.26 13.78
CA VAL A 26 19.35 -4.14 12.87
C VAL A 26 19.72 -2.81 13.53
N ALA A 27 19.35 -2.61 14.79
CA ALA A 27 19.63 -1.38 15.51
C ALA A 27 21.14 -1.06 15.55
N LYS A 28 21.98 -2.08 15.74
CA LYS A 28 23.45 -1.95 15.64
C LYS A 28 23.90 -1.52 14.25
N VAL A 29 23.33 -2.12 13.20
CA VAL A 29 23.69 -1.82 11.80
C VAL A 29 23.43 -0.36 11.44
N ILE A 30 22.30 0.20 11.88
CA ILE A 30 21.91 1.59 11.55
C ILE A 30 22.29 2.60 12.65
N GLY A 31 22.99 2.18 13.70
CA GLY A 31 23.37 3.05 14.82
C GLY A 31 22.16 3.65 15.56
N LYS A 32 21.07 2.89 15.71
CA LYS A 32 19.84 3.30 16.41
C LYS A 32 19.55 2.37 17.60
N THR A 33 18.44 2.60 18.28
CA THR A 33 17.98 1.74 19.38
C THR A 33 17.04 0.64 18.87
N PRO A 34 16.92 -0.50 19.58
CA PRO A 34 15.91 -1.51 19.28
C PRO A 34 14.48 -0.95 19.30
N GLN A 35 14.21 0.04 20.16
CA GLN A 35 12.94 0.76 20.23
C GLN A 35 12.65 1.53 18.94
N TYR A 36 13.67 2.17 18.34
CA TYR A 36 13.53 2.81 17.03
C TYR A 36 13.14 1.77 15.96
N VAL A 37 13.79 0.61 15.92
CA VAL A 37 13.46 -0.47 14.96
C VAL A 37 12.05 -1.02 15.21
N SER A 38 11.62 -1.12 16.47
CA SER A 38 10.25 -1.51 16.81
C SER A 38 9.20 -0.47 16.37
N ALA A 39 9.49 0.83 16.54
CA ALA A 39 8.63 1.91 16.05
C ALA A 39 8.56 1.93 14.52
N LEU A 40 9.70 1.73 13.86
CA LEU A 40 9.83 1.54 12.42
C LEU A 40 8.94 0.39 11.94
N GLU A 41 9.06 -0.81 12.51
CA GLU A 41 8.24 -1.98 12.11
C GLU A 41 6.73 -1.80 12.31
N ARG A 42 6.33 -0.88 13.19
CA ARG A 42 4.92 -0.52 13.42
C ARG A 42 4.44 0.62 12.53
N GLY A 43 5.33 1.20 11.71
CA GLY A 43 5.03 2.34 10.84
C GLY A 43 4.93 3.67 11.58
N LEU A 44 5.45 3.75 12.81
CA LEU A 44 5.50 5.01 13.56
C LEU A 44 6.66 5.92 13.14
N ASN A 45 7.71 5.31 12.57
CA ASN A 45 8.86 6.02 12.02
C ASN A 45 9.00 5.70 10.54
N GLU A 46 9.43 6.69 9.76
CA GLU A 46 9.87 6.49 8.39
C GLU A 46 11.34 6.05 8.35
N LEU A 47 11.66 5.17 7.40
CA LEU A 47 13.03 4.73 7.16
C LEU A 47 13.71 5.72 6.21
N SER A 48 14.85 6.27 6.61
CA SER A 48 15.66 7.05 5.68
C SER A 48 16.25 6.14 4.59
N TYR A 49 16.56 6.69 3.41
CA TYR A 49 17.21 5.92 2.36
C TYR A 49 18.58 5.35 2.80
N ASN A 50 19.34 6.12 3.57
CA ASN A 50 20.64 5.68 4.09
C ASN A 50 20.49 4.47 5.04
N ASP A 51 19.53 4.51 5.96
CA ASP A 51 19.25 3.38 6.85
C ASP A 51 18.74 2.17 6.06
N ALA A 52 17.88 2.39 5.06
CA ALA A 52 17.41 1.33 4.16
C ALA A 52 18.57 0.67 3.41
N TYR A 53 19.53 1.47 2.92
CA TYR A 53 20.74 0.97 2.26
C TYR A 53 21.58 0.10 3.19
N LEU A 54 21.86 0.57 4.42
CA LEU A 54 22.63 -0.20 5.40
C LEU A 54 21.95 -1.53 5.76
N ILE A 55 20.64 -1.50 5.97
CA ILE A 55 19.83 -2.69 6.24
C ILE A 55 19.86 -3.66 5.07
N SER A 56 19.72 -3.16 3.83
CA SER A 56 19.68 -4.04 2.65
C SER A 56 21.02 -4.75 2.46
N ARG A 57 22.14 -4.05 2.69
CA ARG A 57 23.48 -4.66 2.69
C ARG A 57 23.62 -5.74 3.74
N TYR A 58 23.11 -5.51 4.94
CA TYR A 58 23.11 -6.50 6.01
C TYR A 58 22.21 -7.71 5.70
N PHE A 59 21.08 -7.49 5.02
CA PHE A 59 20.15 -8.54 4.63
C PHE A 59 20.58 -9.28 3.35
N GLY A 60 21.63 -8.82 2.66
CA GLY A 60 22.10 -9.40 1.39
C GLY A 60 21.17 -9.14 0.21
N MET A 61 20.52 -7.97 0.16
CA MET A 61 19.55 -7.62 -0.89
C MET A 61 19.64 -6.16 -1.34
N SER A 62 18.92 -5.82 -2.42
CA SER A 62 18.79 -4.43 -2.86
C SER A 62 17.88 -3.62 -1.92
N PRO A 63 18.07 -2.30 -1.79
CA PRO A 63 17.18 -1.45 -1.00
C PRO A 63 15.72 -1.53 -1.45
N ASP A 64 15.47 -1.64 -2.75
CA ASP A 64 14.12 -1.76 -3.32
C ASP A 64 13.40 -3.03 -2.82
N ALA A 65 14.14 -4.13 -2.65
CA ALA A 65 13.59 -5.39 -2.15
C ALA A 65 13.01 -5.27 -0.73
N LEU A 66 13.43 -4.30 0.08
CA LEU A 66 12.85 -4.07 1.41
C LEU A 66 11.39 -3.59 1.34
N PHE A 67 10.98 -2.98 0.23
CA PHE A 67 9.69 -2.29 0.10
C PHE A 67 8.80 -2.83 -1.04
N LEU A 68 9.35 -3.60 -1.98
CA LEU A 68 8.67 -4.02 -3.23
C LEU A 68 7.31 -4.70 -3.02
N ASN A 69 7.18 -5.64 -2.08
CA ASN A 69 5.89 -6.31 -1.86
C ASN A 69 4.81 -5.37 -1.33
N ASP A 70 5.18 -4.43 -0.45
CA ASP A 70 4.23 -3.48 0.10
C ASP A 70 3.75 -2.50 -1.01
N ALA A 71 4.62 -2.19 -1.98
CA ALA A 71 4.27 -1.39 -3.16
C ALA A 71 3.34 -2.15 -4.14
N TYR A 72 3.66 -3.40 -4.48
CA TYR A 72 2.82 -4.22 -5.36
C TYR A 72 1.41 -4.46 -4.80
N GLU A 73 1.29 -4.74 -3.50
CA GLU A 73 -0.02 -4.91 -2.86
C GLU A 73 -0.86 -3.63 -2.93
N ARG A 74 -0.24 -2.45 -2.79
CA ARG A 74 -0.94 -1.17 -2.90
C ARG A 74 -1.41 -0.91 -4.32
N ILE A 75 -0.52 -1.03 -5.29
CA ILE A 75 -0.84 -0.83 -6.72
C ILE A 75 -1.97 -1.78 -7.14
N SER A 76 -1.91 -3.03 -6.69
CA SER A 76 -2.94 -4.02 -7.00
C SER A 76 -4.30 -3.65 -6.40
N LYS A 77 -4.34 -3.22 -5.13
CA LYS A 77 -5.58 -2.76 -4.47
C LYS A 77 -6.15 -1.51 -5.10
N GLU A 78 -5.29 -0.56 -5.44
CA GLU A 78 -5.68 0.67 -6.12
C GLU A 78 -6.28 0.35 -7.49
N LYS A 79 -5.64 -0.54 -8.26
CA LYS A 79 -6.17 -0.99 -9.55
C LYS A 79 -7.55 -1.65 -9.43
N GLU A 80 -7.80 -2.45 -8.40
CA GLU A 80 -9.13 -3.03 -8.16
C GLU A 80 -10.17 -1.98 -7.77
N LEU A 81 -9.78 -0.97 -6.97
CA LEU A 81 -10.65 0.15 -6.64
C LEU A 81 -11.07 0.94 -7.89
N TRP A 82 -10.11 1.25 -8.77
CA TRP A 82 -10.39 1.97 -10.02
C TRP A 82 -11.33 1.18 -10.95
N LYS A 83 -11.18 -0.15 -11.03
CA LYS A 83 -12.12 -0.99 -11.80
C LYS A 83 -13.55 -0.91 -11.26
N GLN A 84 -13.72 -0.99 -9.95
CA GLN A 84 -15.03 -0.91 -9.32
C GLN A 84 -15.70 0.45 -9.58
N LEU A 85 -14.92 1.54 -9.48
CA LEU A 85 -15.41 2.88 -9.78
C LEU A 85 -15.81 3.04 -11.24
N ASP A 86 -15.05 2.47 -12.17
CA ASP A 86 -15.37 2.50 -13.60
C ASP A 86 -16.66 1.73 -13.91
N GLU A 87 -16.84 0.54 -13.33
CA GLU A 87 -18.06 -0.27 -13.48
C GLU A 87 -19.30 0.45 -12.91
N GLU A 88 -19.19 1.01 -11.70
CA GLU A 88 -20.28 1.76 -11.06
C GLU A 88 -20.65 3.00 -11.87
N ASN A 89 -19.66 3.74 -12.39
CA ASN A 89 -19.89 4.91 -13.24
C ASN A 89 -20.55 4.54 -14.57
N LEU A 90 -20.14 3.43 -15.19
CA LEU A 90 -20.74 2.94 -16.43
C LEU A 90 -22.20 2.50 -16.19
N HIS A 91 -22.48 1.83 -15.07
CA HIS A 91 -23.83 1.43 -14.68
C HIS A 91 -24.72 2.66 -14.46
N ARG A 92 -24.24 3.65 -13.71
CA ARG A 92 -24.94 4.91 -13.44
C ARG A 92 -25.34 5.63 -14.74
N LYS A 93 -24.38 5.77 -15.68
CA LYS A 93 -24.65 6.40 -16.99
C LYS A 93 -25.67 5.63 -17.82
N ARG A 94 -25.66 4.29 -17.77
CA ARG A 94 -26.67 3.47 -18.46
C ARG A 94 -28.06 3.67 -17.86
N GLU A 95 -28.19 3.70 -16.54
CA GLU A 95 -29.49 3.97 -15.91
C GLU A 95 -30.04 5.35 -16.24
N GLU A 96 -29.18 6.38 -16.22
CA GLU A 96 -29.57 7.75 -16.60
C GLU A 96 -30.05 7.81 -18.05
N PHE A 97 -29.32 7.16 -18.95
CA PHE A 97 -29.71 7.03 -20.36
C PHE A 97 -31.06 6.34 -20.50
N GLU A 98 -31.26 5.18 -19.88
CA GLU A 98 -32.53 4.43 -19.93
C GLU A 98 -33.71 5.26 -19.42
N LYS A 99 -33.53 5.98 -18.30
CA LYS A 99 -34.53 6.91 -17.75
C LYS A 99 -34.87 8.05 -18.73
N MET A 100 -33.88 8.56 -19.47
CA MET A 100 -34.07 9.59 -20.49
C MET A 100 -34.94 9.08 -21.65
N PHE A 101 -34.73 7.84 -22.11
CA PHE A 101 -35.52 7.24 -23.19
C PHE A 101 -36.95 6.89 -22.77
N GLN A 102 -37.16 6.41 -21.54
CA GLN A 102 -38.51 6.13 -21.02
C GLN A 102 -39.36 7.40 -20.84
N LYS A 103 -38.72 8.55 -20.61
CA LYS A 103 -39.41 9.85 -20.52
C LYS A 103 -39.88 10.37 -21.89
N HIS A 104 -39.14 10.06 -22.95
CA HIS A 104 -39.49 10.48 -24.32
C HIS A 104 -40.55 9.61 -24.98
N SER A 105 -40.68 8.32 -24.64
CA SER A 105 -41.75 7.46 -25.19
C SER A 105 -43.14 7.75 -24.60
N LYS A 106 -43.21 8.40 -23.43
CA LYS A 106 -44.47 8.77 -22.76
C LYS A 106 -44.99 10.17 -23.11
N SER A 107 -44.23 11.03 -23.81
CA SER A 107 -44.67 12.39 -24.17
C SER A 107 -45.17 12.55 -25.62
N SER A 108 -45.37 11.46 -26.36
CA SER A 108 -45.86 11.48 -27.75
C SER A 108 -47.24 10.83 -27.92
N ILE A 109 -47.99 10.60 -26.84
CA ILE A 109 -49.36 10.03 -26.87
C ILE A 109 -50.40 11.00 -26.23
N GLU A 110 -50.03 12.23 -25.88
CA GLU A 110 -50.98 13.31 -25.57
C GLU A 110 -51.13 14.26 -26.75
#